data_AF-A0AAP6DAV5-F1
#
_entry.id   AF-A0AAP6DAV5-F1
#
_cell.length_a   1.000
_cell.length_b   1.000
_cell.length_c   1.000
_cell.angle_alpha   90.00
_cell.angle_beta   90.00
_cell.angle_gamma   90.00
#
_symmetry.space_group_name_H-M   'P 1'
#
loop_
_entity.id
_entity.type
_entity.pdbx_description
1 polymer ?
#
loop_
_entity_poly.entity_id
_entity_poly.type
_entity_poly.pdbx_seq_one_letter_code
_entity_poly.pdbx_strand_id
1 'polypeptide(L)'
;MESLENIYRINKERLHSLSTPFREWQHEAILDFDTDLKVAKELGWQGTHSKSLFLTLKGGGYAVFITDKDSRLDANTIKAILGKRPSIGSDELMQELLGCLPGAV
;
A
#
# COMPACT_ATOMS: atom_id res chain seq x y z
N MET A 1 -1.27 -15.19 -5.23
CA MET A 1 -2.39 -14.79 -6.10
C MET A 1 -3.73 -14.97 -5.40
N GLU A 2 -4.04 -16.17 -4.89
CA GLU A 2 -5.28 -16.41 -4.13
C GLU A 2 -5.45 -15.45 -2.93
N SER A 3 -4.33 -15.09 -2.26
CA SER A 3 -4.35 -14.10 -1.18
C SER A 3 -4.78 -12.70 -1.64
N LEU A 4 -4.26 -12.20 -2.76
CA LEU A 4 -4.60 -10.87 -3.28
C LEU A 4 -6.06 -10.79 -3.74
N GLU A 5 -6.56 -11.83 -4.40
CA GLU A 5 -7.97 -11.90 -4.80
C GLU A 5 -8.89 -11.89 -3.56
N ASN A 6 -8.51 -12.64 -2.53
CA ASN A 6 -9.25 -12.64 -1.27
C ASN A 6 -9.21 -11.28 -0.56
N ILE A 7 -8.04 -10.60 -0.54
CA ILE A 7 -7.91 -9.23 0.01
C ILE A 7 -8.79 -8.25 -0.76
N TYR A 8 -8.77 -8.29 -2.10
CA TYR A 8 -9.61 -7.47 -2.95
C TYR A 8 -11.10 -7.68 -2.63
N ARG A 9 -11.55 -8.94 -2.61
CA ARG A 9 -12.94 -9.30 -2.29
C ARG A 9 -13.36 -8.79 -0.91
N ILE A 10 -12.55 -9.05 0.13
CA ILE A 10 -12.84 -8.63 1.50
C ILE A 10 -12.90 -7.10 1.61
N ASN A 11 -11.98 -6.38 0.98
CA ASN A 11 -11.96 -4.92 1.03
C ASN A 11 -13.19 -4.32 0.33
N LYS A 12 -13.56 -4.86 -0.84
CA LYS A 12 -14.75 -4.43 -1.57
C LYS A 12 -16.03 -4.67 -0.76
N GLU A 13 -16.18 -5.86 -0.18
CA GLU A 13 -17.31 -6.20 0.70
C GLU A 13 -17.41 -5.24 1.89
N ARG A 14 -16.28 -4.89 2.53
CA ARG A 14 -16.24 -3.93 3.65
C ARG A 14 -16.60 -2.51 3.25
N LEU A 15 -16.09 -2.02 2.13
CA LEU A 15 -16.44 -0.69 1.62
C LEU A 15 -17.95 -0.59 1.35
N HIS A 16 -18.53 -1.64 0.75
CA HIS A 16 -19.98 -1.73 0.55
C HIS A 16 -20.76 -1.79 1.88
N SER A 17 -20.36 -2.62 2.83
CA SER A 17 -21.09 -2.77 4.10
C SER A 17 -21.07 -1.50 4.95
N LEU A 18 -20.00 -0.71 4.84
CA LEU A 18 -19.86 0.59 5.49
C LEU A 18 -20.43 1.75 4.66
N SER A 19 -21.05 1.47 3.51
CA SER A 19 -21.55 2.50 2.58
C SER A 19 -20.50 3.55 2.21
N THR A 20 -19.23 3.15 2.13
CA THR A 20 -18.12 4.02 1.76
C THR A 20 -18.04 4.10 0.23
N PRO A 21 -18.25 5.28 -0.40
CA PRO A 21 -18.17 5.41 -1.84
C PRO A 21 -16.75 5.14 -2.34
N PHE A 22 -16.61 4.36 -3.39
CA PHE A 22 -15.33 4.14 -4.07
C PHE A 22 -15.52 3.99 -5.57
N ARG A 23 -14.41 4.09 -6.32
CA ARG A 23 -14.35 3.76 -7.74
C ARG A 23 -13.28 2.68 -7.92
N GLU A 24 -13.51 1.80 -8.87
CA GLU A 24 -12.57 0.74 -9.24
C GLU A 24 -12.32 0.79 -10.75
N TRP A 25 -11.10 0.44 -11.15
CA TRP A 25 -10.69 0.38 -12.54
C TRP A 25 -9.94 -0.93 -12.78
N GLN A 26 -10.12 -1.50 -13.96
CA GLN A 26 -9.34 -2.65 -14.43
C GLN A 26 -8.31 -2.12 -15.43
N HIS A 27 -7.04 -2.42 -15.19
CA HIS A 27 -5.92 -1.98 -16.03
C HIS A 27 -4.77 -2.99 -15.98
N GLU A 28 -3.79 -2.83 -16.87
CA GLU A 28 -2.57 -3.65 -16.85
C GLU A 28 -1.70 -3.35 -15.63
N ALA A 29 -0.82 -4.29 -15.26
CA ALA A 29 0.09 -4.07 -14.12
C ALA A 29 1.05 -2.91 -14.42
N ILE A 30 1.11 -1.93 -13.51
CA ILE A 30 1.98 -0.76 -13.63
C ILE A 30 3.31 -1.07 -12.95
N LEU A 31 4.32 -1.42 -13.74
CA LEU A 31 5.65 -1.81 -13.25
C LEU A 31 6.75 -0.83 -13.65
N ASP A 32 6.42 0.14 -14.50
CA ASP A 32 7.32 1.17 -14.99
C ASP A 32 6.59 2.50 -15.19
N PHE A 33 7.37 3.58 -15.34
CA PHE A 33 6.85 4.93 -15.47
C PHE A 33 6.07 5.16 -16.77
N ASP A 34 6.46 4.52 -17.87
CA ASP A 34 5.79 4.69 -19.17
C ASP A 34 4.37 4.11 -19.12
N THR A 35 4.21 2.96 -18.46
CA THR A 35 2.93 2.32 -18.20
C THR A 35 2.06 3.16 -17.25
N ASP A 36 2.65 3.75 -16.21
CA ASP A 36 1.92 4.64 -15.27
C ASP A 36 1.31 5.83 -16.02
N LEU A 37 2.10 6.50 -16.87
CA LEU A 37 1.64 7.64 -17.67
C LEU A 37 0.53 7.25 -18.66
N LYS A 38 0.67 6.09 -19.32
CA LYS A 38 -0.33 5.56 -20.24
C LYS A 38 -1.65 5.29 -19.52
N VAL A 39 -1.62 4.50 -18.45
CA VAL A 39 -2.83 4.12 -17.69
C VAL A 39 -3.49 5.34 -17.07
N ALA A 40 -2.70 6.28 -16.52
CA ALA A 40 -3.24 7.52 -15.96
C ALA A 40 -4.01 8.33 -17.01
N LYS A 41 -3.50 8.41 -18.25
CA LYS A 41 -4.17 9.10 -19.35
C LYS A 41 -5.46 8.39 -19.78
N GLU A 42 -5.45 7.06 -19.84
CA GLU A 42 -6.61 6.26 -20.25
C GLU A 42 -7.75 6.31 -19.22
N LEU A 43 -7.42 6.19 -17.93
CA LEU A 43 -8.42 6.17 -16.86
C LEU A 43 -8.89 7.57 -16.46
N GLY A 44 -8.11 8.61 -16.76
CA GLY A 44 -8.45 10.00 -16.45
C GLY A 44 -8.69 10.23 -14.96
N TRP A 45 -8.07 9.43 -14.09
CA TRP A 45 -8.23 9.55 -12.65
C TRP A 45 -7.68 10.90 -12.16
N GLN A 46 -8.26 11.39 -11.07
CA GLN A 46 -7.88 12.67 -10.48
C GLN A 46 -7.59 12.42 -9.01
N GLY A 47 -6.35 12.67 -8.58
CA GLY A 47 -5.90 12.41 -7.21
C GLY A 47 -4.40 12.17 -7.13
N THR A 48 -3.85 12.31 -5.93
CA THR A 48 -2.46 11.91 -5.66
C THR A 48 -2.46 10.45 -5.23
N HIS A 49 -1.69 9.61 -5.94
CA HIS A 49 -1.61 8.19 -5.60
C HIS A 49 -0.84 7.99 -4.31
N SER A 50 -1.33 7.08 -3.47
CA SER A 50 -0.61 6.61 -2.29
C SER A 50 0.34 5.48 -2.66
N LYS A 51 1.42 5.38 -1.89
CA LYS A 51 2.23 4.17 -1.75
C LYS A 51 2.28 3.74 -0.29
N SER A 52 2.53 2.47 -0.08
CA SER A 52 2.60 1.81 1.23
C SER A 52 3.99 1.22 1.44
N LEU A 53 4.47 1.25 2.68
CA LEU A 53 5.66 0.54 3.13
C LEU A 53 5.32 -0.28 4.37
N PHE A 54 5.61 -1.58 4.35
CA PHE A 54 5.56 -2.42 5.54
C PHE A 54 6.82 -2.18 6.40
N LEU A 55 6.61 -1.83 7.67
CA LEU A 55 7.66 -1.45 8.60
C LEU A 55 7.70 -2.38 9.81
N THR A 56 8.91 -2.73 10.24
CA THR A 56 9.19 -3.30 11.56
C THR A 56 9.65 -2.20 12.50
N LEU A 57 9.29 -2.29 13.78
CA LEU A 57 9.68 -1.33 14.80
C LEU A 57 10.73 -1.93 15.74
N LYS A 58 11.80 -1.17 16.03
CA LYS A 58 12.82 -1.60 16.98
C LYS A 58 12.19 -1.92 18.34
N GLY A 59 12.50 -3.10 18.88
CA GLY A 59 11.91 -3.60 20.12
C GLY A 59 10.52 -4.25 19.94
N GLY A 60 10.13 -4.54 18.70
CA GLY A 60 8.91 -5.25 18.36
C GLY A 60 7.75 -4.33 17.97
N GLY A 61 6.87 -4.87 17.13
CA GLY A 61 5.73 -4.20 16.53
C GLY A 61 5.91 -3.96 15.04
N TYR A 62 4.79 -3.73 14.36
CA TYR A 62 4.70 -3.54 12.92
C TYR A 62 3.86 -2.31 12.60
N ALA A 63 4.09 -1.71 11.44
CA ALA A 63 3.27 -0.61 10.92
C ALA A 63 3.19 -0.68 9.39
N VAL A 64 2.12 -0.14 8.82
CA VAL A 64 2.04 0.19 7.40
C VAL A 64 2.10 1.71 7.30
N PHE A 65 3.13 2.22 6.63
CA PHE A 65 3.28 3.65 6.37
C PHE A 65 2.69 3.98 5.01
N ILE A 66 1.64 4.79 5.00
CA ILE A 66 0.95 5.25 3.79
C ILE A 66 1.35 6.70 3.54
N THR A 67 1.84 6.98 2.35
CA THR A 67 2.29 8.32 1.94
C THR A 67 2.06 8.53 0.45
N ASP A 68 2.25 9.74 -0.07
CA ASP A 68 2.17 9.98 -1.51
C ASP A 68 3.37 9.38 -2.27
N LYS A 69 3.24 9.24 -3.58
CA LYS A 69 4.27 8.62 -4.43
C LYS A 69 5.65 9.31 -4.36
N ASP A 70 5.70 10.61 -4.08
CA ASP A 70 6.93 11.42 -4.14
C ASP A 70 7.63 11.53 -2.77
N SER A 71 6.89 11.31 -1.68
CA SER A 71 7.40 11.32 -0.31
C SER A 71 8.29 10.12 0.03
N ARG A 72 9.30 10.33 0.88
CA ARG A 72 10.20 9.26 1.35
C ARG A 72 9.98 8.98 2.84
N LEU A 73 10.31 7.77 3.28
CA LEU A 73 10.31 7.41 4.69
C LEU A 73 11.33 8.28 5.47
N ASP A 74 10.82 9.13 6.36
CA ASP A 74 11.64 9.81 7.37
C ASP A 74 11.61 9.00 8.69
N ALA A 75 12.61 8.13 8.85
CA ALA A 75 12.73 7.29 10.02
C ALA A 75 12.94 8.07 11.32
N ASN A 76 13.49 9.30 11.27
CA ASN A 76 13.70 10.11 12.47
C ASN A 76 12.37 10.71 12.94
N THR A 77 11.57 11.24 12.00
CA THR A 77 10.23 11.74 12.30
C THR A 77 9.33 10.63 12.84
N ILE A 78 9.32 9.45 12.20
CA ILE A 78 8.54 8.31 12.72
C ILE A 78 9.02 7.88 14.11
N LYS A 79 10.35 7.84 14.35
CA LYS A 79 10.89 7.54 15.68
C LYS A 79 10.44 8.57 16.72
N ALA A 80 10.41 9.85 16.37
CA ALA A 80 9.97 10.91 17.28
C ALA A 80 8.48 10.75 17.66
N ILE A 81 7.64 10.32 16.71
CA ILE A 81 6.19 10.12 16.94
C ILE A 81 5.93 8.83 17.71
N LEU A 82 6.51 7.71 17.30
CA LEU A 82 6.21 6.38 17.85
C LEU A 82 7.09 5.98 19.04
N GLY A 83 8.16 6.73 19.31
CA GLY A 83 9.21 6.34 20.26
C GLY A 83 10.07 5.15 19.81
N LYS A 84 9.74 4.51 18.68
CA LYS A 84 10.41 3.34 18.13
C LYS A 84 10.94 3.63 16.74
N ARG A 85 12.20 3.27 16.48
CA ARG A 85 12.81 3.45 15.16
C ARG A 85 12.23 2.44 14.17
N PRO A 86 11.73 2.87 13.00
CA PRO A 86 11.27 1.94 11.98
C PRO A 86 12.43 1.42 11.10
N SER A 87 12.21 0.27 10.51
CA SER A 87 12.97 -0.32 9.41
C SER A 87 11.98 -0.93 8.39
N ILE A 88 12.35 -0.99 7.12
CA ILE A 88 11.55 -1.72 6.12
C ILE A 88 11.52 -3.20 6.53
N GLY A 89 10.32 -3.78 6.59
CA GLY A 89 10.13 -5.21 6.88
C GLY A 89 10.49 -6.10 5.70
N SER A 90 10.73 -7.38 5.95
CA SER A 90 11.03 -8.33 4.87
C SER A 90 9.75 -8.73 4.13
N ASP A 91 9.92 -9.17 2.88
CA ASP A 91 8.83 -9.61 2.02
C ASP A 91 8.13 -10.85 2.60
N GLU A 92 8.86 -11.77 3.22
CA GLU A 92 8.31 -12.98 3.84
C GLU A 92 7.40 -12.62 5.00
N LEU A 93 7.86 -11.72 5.88
CA LEU A 93 7.11 -11.31 7.06
C LEU A 93 5.86 -10.50 6.67
N MET A 94 5.98 -9.67 5.65
CA MET A 94 4.85 -8.92 5.09
C MET A 94 3.80 -9.87 4.49
N GLN A 95 4.23 -10.87 3.72
CA GLN A 95 3.35 -11.89 3.16
C GLN A 95 2.65 -12.69 4.26
N GLU A 96 3.39 -13.09 5.30
CA GLU A 96 2.83 -13.83 6.45
C GLU A 96 1.76 -13.02 7.20
N LEU A 97 2.03 -11.74 7.47
CA LEU A 97 1.14 -10.92 8.31
C LEU A 97 0.00 -10.26 7.54
N LEU A 98 0.22 -9.87 6.29
CA LEU A 98 -0.73 -9.08 5.49
C LEU A 98 -1.32 -9.86 4.32
N GLY A 99 -0.72 -10.99 3.91
CA GLY A 99 -1.10 -11.72 2.70
C GLY A 99 -0.77 -10.99 1.39
N CYS A 100 -0.13 -9.82 1.48
CA CYS A 100 0.25 -8.94 0.37
C CYS A 100 1.51 -9.45 -0.33
N LEU A 101 1.77 -8.99 -1.55
CA LEU A 101 3.00 -9.31 -2.30
C LEU A 101 3.89 -8.05 -2.41
N PRO A 102 5.21 -8.20 -2.62
CA PRO A 102 6.08 -7.06 -2.89
C PRO A 102 5.56 -6.25 -4.08
N GLY A 103 5.37 -4.94 -3.89
CA GLY A 103 4.76 -4.06 -4.89
C GLY A 103 3.22 -4.04 -4.90
N ALA A 104 2.56 -4.86 -4.07
CA ALA A 104 1.10 -4.93 -3.93
C ALA A 104 0.71 -5.02 -2.44
N VAL A 105 1.05 -3.96 -1.69
CA VAL A 105 0.92 -3.84 -0.22
C VAL A 105 -0.23 -2.93 0.17
#